data_AF-A0A7C3DYE5-F1
#
_entry.id   AF-A0A7C3DYE5-F1
#
_cell.length_a   1.000
_cell.length_b   1.000
_cell.length_c   1.000
_cell.angle_alpha   90.00
_cell.angle_beta   90.00
_cell.angle_gamma   90.00
#
_symmetry.space_group_name_H-M   'P 1'
#
loop_
_entity.id
_entity.type
_entity.pdbx_description
1 polymer ?
#
loop_
_entity_poly.entity_id
_entity_poly.type
_entity_poly.pdbx_seq_one_letter_code
_entity_poly.pdbx_strand_id
1 'polypeptide(L)'
;MTNWATIYRIAILILGAGFALRQMIHWTGGNQAVFIVYLTLNTLTSLLRFGVPTAAGTISIGFVFILASIAQLTLSQTLVIGVAGVLAFHLREIKGRPDPLNLAFQAAVVVLGIESAHAVYERMIILLPAEGLAAALPMAATMLFLVTAFPVAATAALTEGELLRRVWQQRFLWSLPYYLAGSALAGLLVGVQQMPVWQTALMVVPMLFLVYRAYGLQIDFISSEKKHAEELASLQMGMIEALALTIERKDITGIDQLHRMAVYCVGLGRASGLSEEALKALRAAAVLHDIGQIAVPDHIIMKPGRLTPEEFDRLKLHPDVGAEIVERARFGYPVAPIIRAHHERWDGAGYPRGLAGEHIPLEARILAAVDTFVALTSNRHYRRALPLERAIEILREEAGRSLDPRVVHLLGEMYPALEQEALSTPPANQRLHWREPAAGSGEPALAQPPEFLSSIAAARREEQEVLEFSRILGNSLNLHESLSALARNLRKAIPFNTMVLYMMRDRRLEASFIEGDNYALFKGLELALGRGVTGRAVQERKPLINADPNEDGFGGRHPEKA
;
A
#
# COMPACT_ATOMS: atom_id res chain seq x y z
N MET A 1 1.39 -35.97 -26.95
CA MET A 1 0.74 -36.28 -25.66
C MET A 1 -0.75 -36.17 -25.86
N THR A 2 -1.49 -37.27 -25.77
CA THR A 2 -2.95 -37.30 -25.93
C THR A 2 -3.59 -36.41 -24.86
N ASN A 3 -4.28 -35.37 -25.29
CA ASN A 3 -4.97 -34.45 -24.38
C ASN A 3 -6.21 -35.17 -23.85
N TRP A 4 -6.07 -35.87 -22.71
CA TRP A 4 -7.14 -36.66 -22.07
C TRP A 4 -8.42 -35.83 -21.86
N ALA A 5 -8.29 -34.52 -21.63
CA ALA A 5 -9.42 -33.60 -21.57
C ALA A 5 -10.21 -33.51 -22.90
N THR A 6 -9.51 -33.47 -24.04
CA THR A 6 -10.13 -33.45 -25.38
C THR A 6 -10.86 -34.77 -25.67
N ILE A 7 -10.26 -35.91 -25.34
CA ILE A 7 -10.88 -37.24 -25.52
C ILE A 7 -12.16 -37.34 -24.67
N TYR A 8 -12.08 -36.91 -23.41
CA TYR A 8 -13.23 -36.88 -22.51
C TYR A 8 -14.37 -35.99 -23.04
N ARG A 9 -14.06 -34.77 -23.51
CA ARG A 9 -15.06 -33.86 -24.12
C ARG A 9 -15.73 -34.49 -25.34
N ILE A 10 -14.97 -35.15 -26.21
CA ILE A 10 -15.51 -35.83 -27.40
C ILE A 10 -16.42 -37.00 -26.99
N ALA A 11 -16.06 -37.78 -25.97
CA ALA A 11 -16.90 -38.88 -25.48
C ALA A 11 -18.26 -38.38 -24.98
N ILE A 12 -18.27 -37.30 -24.19
CA ILE A 12 -19.50 -36.66 -23.72
C ILE A 12 -20.31 -36.06 -24.87
N LEU A 13 -19.63 -35.47 -25.88
CA LEU A 13 -20.27 -34.94 -27.08
C LEU A 13 -21.00 -36.03 -27.87
N ILE A 14 -20.37 -37.18 -28.10
CA ILE A 14 -20.99 -38.31 -28.82
C ILE A 14 -22.21 -38.81 -28.06
N LEU A 15 -22.10 -38.94 -26.74
CA LEU A 15 -23.22 -39.37 -25.89
C LEU A 15 -24.39 -38.39 -26.00
N GLY A 16 -24.15 -37.09 -25.77
CA GLY A 16 -25.20 -36.06 -25.81
C GLY A 16 -25.82 -35.89 -27.21
N ALA A 17 -25.02 -35.96 -28.27
CA ALA A 17 -25.51 -35.88 -29.65
C ALA A 17 -26.44 -37.07 -30.00
N GLY A 18 -26.12 -38.28 -29.51
CA GLY A 18 -26.96 -39.45 -29.69
C GLY A 18 -28.34 -39.31 -29.05
N PHE A 19 -28.40 -38.79 -27.82
CA PHE A 19 -29.68 -38.51 -27.14
C PHE A 19 -30.47 -37.39 -27.83
N ALA A 20 -29.82 -36.28 -28.18
CA ALA A 20 -30.48 -35.18 -28.88
C ALA A 20 -31.10 -35.62 -30.22
N LEU A 21 -30.35 -36.40 -31.02
CA LEU A 21 -30.81 -36.88 -32.31
C LEU A 21 -32.03 -37.80 -32.16
N ARG A 22 -32.03 -38.69 -31.16
CA ARG A 22 -33.16 -39.57 -30.85
C ARG A 22 -34.44 -38.77 -30.57
N GLN A 23 -34.36 -37.69 -29.80
CA GLN A 23 -35.54 -36.88 -29.47
C GLN A 23 -35.98 -35.93 -30.58
N MET A 24 -35.06 -35.52 -31.47
CA MET A 24 -35.41 -34.74 -32.65
C MET A 24 -36.16 -35.57 -33.69
N ILE A 25 -35.83 -36.86 -33.82
CA ILE A 25 -36.55 -37.80 -34.70
C ILE A 25 -38.00 -38.01 -34.23
N HIS A 26 -38.22 -38.04 -32.92
CA HIS A 26 -39.54 -38.21 -32.31
C HIS A 26 -40.10 -36.90 -31.75
N TRP A 27 -40.14 -35.86 -32.58
CA TRP A 27 -40.65 -34.56 -32.15
C TRP A 27 -42.15 -34.62 -31.81
N THR A 28 -42.46 -34.42 -30.52
CA THR A 28 -43.83 -34.25 -30.04
C THR A 28 -44.08 -32.79 -29.68
N GLY A 29 -45.09 -32.18 -30.30
CA GLY A 29 -45.49 -30.80 -30.00
C GLY A 29 -46.26 -30.71 -28.69
N GLY A 30 -45.76 -29.94 -27.73
CA GLY A 30 -46.47 -29.54 -26.51
C GLY A 30 -47.14 -28.17 -26.67
N ASN A 31 -47.44 -27.51 -25.54
CA ASN A 31 -48.05 -26.19 -25.53
C ASN A 31 -47.12 -25.13 -26.18
N GLN A 32 -47.47 -24.67 -27.38
CA GLN A 32 -46.63 -23.78 -28.17
C GLN A 32 -46.46 -22.39 -27.56
N ALA A 33 -47.49 -21.86 -26.89
CA ALA A 33 -47.42 -20.54 -26.26
C ALA A 33 -46.43 -20.54 -25.10
N VAL A 34 -46.50 -21.55 -24.22
CA VAL A 34 -45.60 -21.71 -23.08
C VAL A 34 -44.16 -21.95 -23.55
N PHE A 35 -43.98 -22.74 -24.61
CA PHE A 35 -42.68 -22.98 -25.23
C PHE A 35 -42.01 -21.68 -25.72
N ILE A 36 -42.73 -20.83 -26.45
CA ILE A 36 -42.19 -19.55 -26.96
C ILE A 36 -41.81 -18.63 -25.80
N VAL A 37 -42.64 -18.54 -24.76
CA VAL A 37 -42.38 -17.69 -23.59
C VAL A 37 -41.12 -18.16 -22.85
N TYR A 38 -41.01 -19.45 -22.52
CA TYR A 38 -39.85 -19.98 -21.80
C TYR A 38 -38.57 -19.94 -22.62
N LEU A 39 -38.65 -20.18 -23.94
CA LEU A 39 -37.51 -19.99 -24.84
C LEU A 39 -37.02 -18.54 -24.83
N THR A 40 -37.93 -17.57 -24.91
CA THR A 40 -37.60 -16.14 -24.90
C THR A 40 -37.01 -15.70 -23.56
N LEU A 41 -37.62 -16.11 -22.44
CA LEU A 41 -37.13 -15.76 -21.11
C LEU A 41 -35.76 -16.41 -20.80
N ASN A 42 -35.55 -17.67 -21.20
CA ASN A 42 -34.27 -18.36 -21.01
C ASN A 42 -33.14 -17.73 -21.84
N THR A 43 -33.41 -17.40 -23.11
CA THR A 43 -32.44 -16.73 -23.97
C THR A 43 -32.12 -15.32 -23.47
N LEU A 44 -33.14 -14.55 -23.07
CA LEU A 44 -32.97 -13.19 -22.54
C LEU A 44 -32.17 -13.17 -21.23
N THR A 45 -32.48 -14.06 -20.28
CA THR A 45 -31.73 -14.16 -19.01
C THR A 45 -30.27 -14.55 -19.22
N SER A 46 -30.00 -15.42 -20.21
CA SER A 46 -28.64 -15.80 -20.59
C SER A 46 -27.85 -14.63 -21.23
N LEU A 47 -28.52 -13.74 -21.97
CA LEU A 47 -27.92 -12.55 -22.59
C LEU A 47 -27.70 -11.37 -21.61
N LEU A 48 -28.59 -11.15 -20.65
CA LEU A 48 -28.61 -9.92 -19.84
C LEU A 48 -27.71 -9.92 -18.59
N ARG A 49 -26.83 -10.91 -18.40
CA ARG A 49 -25.99 -11.05 -17.20
C ARG A 49 -26.75 -11.21 -15.88
N PHE A 50 -28.01 -11.64 -15.90
CA PHE A 50 -28.72 -12.02 -14.69
C PHE A 50 -28.17 -13.35 -14.16
N GLY A 51 -27.20 -13.26 -13.26
CA GLY A 51 -26.58 -14.41 -12.63
C GLY A 51 -25.84 -14.05 -11.36
N VAL A 52 -25.79 -14.99 -10.42
CA VAL A 52 -25.05 -14.80 -9.16
C VAL A 52 -23.55 -14.85 -9.49
N PRO A 53 -22.75 -13.83 -9.16
CA PRO A 53 -21.31 -13.89 -9.33
C PRO A 53 -20.73 -14.90 -8.34
N THR A 54 -20.02 -15.89 -8.86
CA THR A 54 -19.31 -16.90 -8.08
C THR A 54 -17.83 -16.86 -8.40
N ALA A 55 -17.01 -17.49 -7.55
CA ALA A 55 -15.56 -17.59 -7.74
C ALA A 55 -15.14 -18.25 -9.07
N ALA A 56 -16.05 -18.96 -9.75
CA ALA A 56 -15.82 -19.63 -11.03
C ALA A 56 -16.56 -19.01 -12.23
N GLY A 57 -17.32 -17.92 -12.04
CA GLY A 57 -18.08 -17.24 -13.10
C GLY A 57 -19.52 -16.85 -12.71
N THR A 58 -20.32 -16.39 -13.67
CA THR A 58 -21.74 -16.03 -13.46
C THR A 58 -22.65 -17.22 -13.79
N ILE A 59 -23.44 -17.69 -12.83
CA ILE A 59 -24.44 -18.74 -13.05
C ILE A 59 -25.72 -18.10 -13.62
N SER A 60 -26.11 -18.46 -14.84
CA SER A 60 -27.37 -17.98 -15.45
C SER A 60 -28.58 -18.51 -14.69
N ILE A 61 -29.59 -17.67 -14.44
CA ILE A 61 -30.89 -18.08 -13.84
C ILE A 61 -31.72 -18.93 -14.83
N GLY A 62 -31.27 -19.07 -16.08
CA GLY A 62 -31.97 -19.81 -17.15
C GLY A 62 -32.39 -21.25 -16.80
N PHE A 63 -31.65 -21.92 -15.90
CA PHE A 63 -32.00 -23.29 -15.45
C PHE A 63 -33.38 -23.37 -14.78
N VAL A 64 -33.91 -22.28 -14.24
CA VAL A 64 -35.27 -22.20 -13.68
C VAL A 64 -36.30 -22.48 -14.77
N PHE A 65 -36.13 -21.91 -15.97
CA PHE A 65 -37.03 -22.15 -17.09
C PHE A 65 -36.87 -23.56 -17.65
N ILE A 66 -35.67 -24.14 -17.60
CA ILE A 66 -35.45 -25.55 -17.94
C ILE A 66 -36.25 -26.45 -16.99
N LEU A 67 -36.16 -26.22 -15.67
CA LEU A 67 -36.92 -26.99 -14.68
C LEU A 67 -38.44 -26.81 -14.82
N ALA A 68 -38.91 -25.59 -15.09
CA ALA A 68 -40.33 -25.33 -15.34
C ALA A 68 -40.82 -26.00 -16.64
N SER A 69 -39.95 -26.09 -17.65
CA SER A 69 -40.21 -26.75 -18.92
C SER A 69 -40.31 -28.27 -18.77
N ILE A 70 -39.45 -28.89 -17.93
CA ILE A 70 -39.54 -30.33 -17.61
C ILE A 70 -40.94 -30.72 -17.12
N ALA A 71 -41.60 -29.82 -16.38
CA ALA A 71 -42.93 -30.07 -15.81
C ALA A 71 -44.11 -29.84 -16.76
N GLN A 72 -43.95 -29.04 -17.82
CA GLN A 72 -45.07 -28.52 -18.62
C GLN A 72 -44.93 -28.73 -20.13
N LEU A 73 -43.71 -28.98 -20.61
CA LEU A 73 -43.40 -29.11 -22.02
C LEU A 73 -42.87 -30.51 -22.30
N THR A 74 -42.84 -30.86 -23.59
CA THR A 74 -42.24 -32.12 -24.01
C THR A 74 -40.72 -32.06 -23.85
N LEU A 75 -40.10 -33.23 -23.74
CA LEU A 75 -38.65 -33.34 -23.63
C LEU A 75 -37.94 -32.66 -24.80
N SER A 76 -38.41 -32.84 -26.04
CA SER A 76 -37.85 -32.19 -27.23
C SER A 76 -37.89 -30.66 -27.15
N GLN A 77 -38.99 -30.09 -26.64
CA GLN A 77 -39.10 -28.64 -26.43
C GLN A 77 -38.14 -28.14 -25.34
N THR A 78 -38.02 -28.89 -24.25
CA THR A 78 -37.12 -28.56 -23.13
C THR A 78 -35.65 -28.57 -23.58
N LEU A 79 -35.26 -29.55 -24.41
CA LEU A 79 -33.92 -29.62 -24.99
C LEU A 79 -33.60 -28.39 -25.86
N VAL A 80 -34.53 -27.95 -26.69
CA VAL A 80 -34.36 -26.74 -27.50
C VAL A 80 -34.16 -25.50 -26.62
N ILE A 81 -34.95 -25.36 -25.55
CA ILE A 81 -34.80 -24.25 -24.59
C ILE A 81 -33.40 -24.28 -23.97
N GLY A 82 -32.94 -25.44 -23.50
CA GLY A 82 -31.61 -25.59 -22.89
C GLY A 82 -30.47 -25.24 -23.85
N VAL A 83 -30.48 -25.80 -25.07
CA VAL A 83 -29.44 -25.56 -26.09
C VAL A 83 -29.42 -24.09 -26.53
N ALA A 84 -30.59 -23.46 -26.70
CA ALA A 84 -30.67 -22.04 -27.03
C ALA A 84 -30.06 -21.16 -25.92
N GLY A 85 -30.22 -21.53 -24.66
CA GLY A 85 -29.58 -20.85 -23.52
C GLY A 85 -28.05 -20.92 -23.57
N VAL A 86 -27.49 -22.10 -23.87
CA VAL A 86 -26.03 -22.28 -24.03
C VAL A 86 -25.49 -21.44 -25.19
N LEU A 87 -26.19 -21.45 -26.34
CA LEU A 87 -25.79 -20.65 -27.49
C LEU A 87 -25.81 -19.15 -27.17
N ALA A 88 -26.86 -18.67 -26.50
CA ALA A 88 -27.00 -17.28 -26.07
C ALA A 88 -25.90 -16.87 -25.08
N PHE A 89 -25.56 -17.74 -24.12
CA PHE A 89 -24.48 -17.52 -23.17
C PHE A 89 -23.12 -17.37 -23.88
N HIS A 90 -22.80 -18.29 -24.80
CA HIS A 90 -21.54 -18.23 -25.56
C HIS A 90 -21.43 -17.02 -26.48
N LEU A 91 -22.52 -16.61 -27.14
CA LEU A 91 -22.55 -15.42 -28.00
C LEU A 91 -22.19 -14.13 -27.24
N ARG A 92 -22.52 -14.06 -25.95
CA ARG A 92 -22.21 -12.92 -25.09
C ARG A 92 -20.74 -12.89 -24.64
N GLU A 93 -20.11 -14.04 -24.46
CA GLU A 93 -18.77 -14.15 -23.85
C GLU A 93 -17.62 -13.93 -24.86
N ILE A 94 -17.95 -13.68 -26.12
CA ILE A 94 -16.98 -13.51 -27.22
C ILE A 94 -16.17 -12.22 -27.08
N LYS A 95 -14.99 -12.32 -26.46
CA LYS A 95 -13.85 -11.39 -26.66
C LYS A 95 -12.78 -11.96 -27.64
N GLY A 96 -13.08 -13.06 -28.37
CA GLY A 96 -12.11 -13.76 -29.24
C GLY A 96 -12.75 -14.74 -30.23
N ARG A 97 -11.99 -15.69 -30.80
CA ARG A 97 -12.56 -16.73 -31.69
C ARG A 97 -13.36 -17.76 -30.87
N PRO A 98 -14.58 -18.14 -31.29
CA PRO A 98 -15.36 -19.16 -30.58
C PRO A 98 -14.63 -20.51 -30.64
N ASP A 99 -14.46 -21.18 -29.51
CA ASP A 99 -14.03 -22.58 -29.47
C ASP A 99 -15.25 -23.48 -29.75
N PRO A 100 -15.38 -24.04 -30.97
CA PRO A 100 -16.55 -24.82 -31.34
C PRO A 100 -16.65 -26.12 -30.54
N LEU A 101 -15.52 -26.68 -30.08
CA LEU A 101 -15.52 -27.91 -29.28
C LEU A 101 -16.10 -27.65 -27.90
N ASN A 102 -15.74 -26.53 -27.27
CA ASN A 102 -16.28 -26.16 -25.95
C ASN A 102 -17.79 -25.86 -26.02
N LEU A 103 -18.25 -25.17 -27.07
CA LEU A 103 -19.68 -24.93 -27.28
C LEU A 103 -20.45 -26.25 -27.44
N ALA A 104 -19.96 -27.13 -28.32
CA ALA A 104 -20.60 -28.42 -28.58
C ALA A 104 -20.62 -29.31 -27.33
N PHE A 105 -19.52 -29.30 -26.56
CA PHE A 105 -19.43 -30.00 -25.28
C PHE A 105 -20.47 -29.47 -24.27
N GLN A 106 -20.57 -28.16 -24.08
CA GLN A 106 -21.55 -27.59 -23.14
C GLN A 106 -22.99 -27.86 -23.56
N ALA A 107 -23.30 -27.82 -24.86
CA ALA A 107 -24.61 -28.20 -25.38
C ALA A 107 -24.92 -29.68 -25.07
N ALA A 108 -23.96 -30.58 -25.29
CA ALA A 108 -24.11 -32.01 -24.98
C ALA A 108 -24.33 -32.27 -23.48
N VAL A 109 -23.59 -31.56 -22.61
CA VAL A 109 -23.75 -31.64 -21.15
C VAL A 109 -25.15 -31.20 -20.72
N VAL A 110 -25.67 -30.11 -21.28
CA VAL A 110 -27.04 -29.64 -20.98
C VAL A 110 -28.10 -30.63 -21.47
N VAL A 111 -27.92 -31.22 -22.66
CA VAL A 111 -28.82 -32.27 -23.18
C VAL A 111 -28.88 -33.46 -22.21
N LEU A 112 -27.73 -33.99 -21.80
CA LEU A 112 -27.65 -35.11 -20.85
C LEU A 112 -28.27 -34.76 -19.50
N GLY A 113 -28.05 -33.53 -19.03
CA GLY A 113 -28.64 -33.02 -17.80
C GLY A 113 -30.16 -32.97 -17.85
N ILE A 114 -30.73 -32.44 -18.93
CA ILE A 114 -32.18 -32.33 -19.15
C ILE A 114 -32.82 -33.72 -19.25
N GLU A 115 -32.25 -34.62 -20.04
CA GLU A 115 -32.71 -36.01 -20.18
C GLU A 115 -32.77 -36.72 -18.82
N SER A 116 -31.68 -36.63 -18.07
CA SER A 116 -31.58 -37.28 -16.75
C SER A 116 -32.56 -36.68 -15.74
N ALA A 117 -32.70 -35.35 -15.73
CA ALA A 117 -33.62 -34.65 -14.84
C ALA A 117 -35.09 -34.94 -15.19
N HIS A 118 -35.43 -35.02 -16.48
CA HIS A 118 -36.77 -35.36 -16.95
C HIS A 118 -37.14 -36.80 -16.59
N ALA A 119 -36.23 -37.76 -16.79
CA ALA A 119 -36.44 -39.14 -16.38
C ALA A 119 -36.65 -39.29 -14.86
N VAL A 120 -35.91 -38.54 -14.04
CA VAL A 120 -36.12 -38.50 -12.59
C VAL A 120 -37.48 -37.89 -12.26
N TYR A 121 -37.85 -36.78 -12.91
CA TYR A 121 -39.14 -36.12 -12.71
C TYR A 121 -40.34 -37.04 -12.99
N GLU A 122 -40.38 -37.69 -14.16
CA GLU A 122 -41.45 -38.63 -14.52
C GLU A 122 -41.55 -39.78 -13.53
N ARG A 123 -40.40 -40.35 -13.14
CA ARG A 123 -40.36 -41.49 -12.22
C ARG A 123 -40.83 -41.09 -10.83
N MET A 124 -40.50 -39.89 -10.36
CA MET A 124 -40.94 -39.36 -9.06
C MET A 124 -42.44 -39.06 -9.03
N ILE A 125 -43.02 -38.53 -10.10
CA ILE A 125 -44.47 -38.31 -10.18
C ILE A 125 -45.23 -39.64 -10.09
N ILE A 126 -44.71 -40.70 -10.71
CA ILE A 126 -45.32 -42.04 -10.65
C ILE A 126 -45.17 -42.66 -9.25
N LEU A 127 -44.00 -42.50 -8.61
CA LEU A 127 -43.69 -43.10 -7.31
C LEU A 127 -44.35 -42.38 -6.13
N LEU A 128 -44.51 -41.06 -6.20
CA LEU A 128 -45.01 -40.20 -5.11
C LEU A 128 -46.16 -39.30 -5.60
N PRO A 129 -47.31 -39.86 -6.02
CA PRO A 129 -48.43 -39.08 -6.54
C PRO A 129 -49.03 -38.12 -5.51
N ALA A 130 -48.88 -38.38 -4.21
CA ALA A 130 -49.36 -37.52 -3.13
C ALA A 130 -48.51 -36.26 -2.91
N GLU A 131 -47.19 -36.33 -3.18
CA GLU A 131 -46.27 -35.18 -3.04
C GLU A 131 -46.07 -34.42 -4.37
N GLY A 132 -46.41 -35.06 -5.49
CA GLY A 132 -46.51 -34.46 -6.83
C GLY A 132 -45.28 -33.64 -7.23
N LEU A 133 -45.51 -32.36 -7.55
CA LEU A 133 -44.48 -31.41 -7.98
C LEU A 133 -43.46 -31.04 -6.90
N ALA A 134 -43.85 -31.10 -5.62
CA ALA A 134 -43.02 -30.63 -4.51
C ALA A 134 -41.81 -31.54 -4.24
N ALA A 135 -41.94 -32.85 -4.49
CA ALA A 135 -40.84 -33.81 -4.40
C ALA A 135 -40.11 -33.99 -5.73
N ALA A 136 -40.82 -33.96 -6.86
CA ALA A 136 -40.25 -34.25 -8.17
C ALA A 136 -39.28 -33.16 -8.67
N LEU A 137 -39.60 -31.88 -8.48
CA LEU A 137 -38.77 -30.76 -8.99
C LEU A 137 -37.42 -30.61 -8.27
N PRO A 138 -37.32 -30.67 -6.92
CA PRO A 138 -36.03 -30.62 -6.24
C PRO A 138 -35.12 -31.80 -6.62
N MET A 139 -35.70 -32.99 -6.82
CA MET A 139 -34.95 -34.17 -7.27
C MET A 139 -34.44 -34.00 -8.70
N ALA A 140 -35.28 -33.48 -9.60
CA ALA A 140 -34.90 -33.14 -10.97
C ALA A 140 -33.82 -32.05 -11.00
N ALA A 141 -33.90 -31.04 -10.14
CA ALA A 141 -32.89 -29.99 -10.02
C ALA A 141 -31.55 -30.51 -9.50
N THR A 142 -31.58 -31.43 -8.53
CA THR A 142 -30.38 -32.11 -8.04
C THR A 142 -29.73 -32.94 -9.15
N MET A 143 -30.54 -33.70 -9.91
CA MET A 143 -30.05 -34.49 -11.04
C MET A 143 -29.47 -33.61 -12.15
N LEU A 144 -30.17 -32.51 -12.48
CA LEU A 144 -29.70 -31.52 -13.45
C LEU A 144 -28.35 -30.94 -13.03
N PHE A 145 -28.20 -30.54 -11.76
CA PHE A 145 -26.94 -30.06 -11.20
C PHE A 145 -25.82 -31.10 -11.31
N LEU A 146 -26.05 -32.33 -10.84
CA LEU A 146 -25.01 -33.37 -10.82
C LEU A 146 -24.50 -33.68 -12.23
N VAL A 147 -25.41 -33.85 -13.19
CA VAL A 147 -25.07 -34.22 -14.57
C VAL A 147 -24.47 -33.05 -15.35
N THR A 148 -24.81 -31.80 -15.02
CA THR A 148 -24.23 -30.64 -15.68
C THR A 148 -22.90 -30.20 -15.06
N ALA A 149 -22.78 -30.21 -13.74
CA ALA A 149 -21.60 -29.76 -13.04
C ALA A 149 -20.45 -30.78 -13.10
N PHE A 150 -20.73 -32.08 -13.02
CA PHE A 150 -19.67 -33.10 -12.93
C PHE A 150 -18.79 -33.19 -14.18
N PRO A 151 -19.33 -33.22 -15.42
CA PRO A 151 -18.50 -33.23 -16.63
C PRO A 151 -17.65 -31.98 -16.76
N VAL A 152 -18.19 -30.81 -16.40
CA VAL A 152 -17.44 -29.55 -16.44
C VAL A 152 -16.31 -29.58 -15.40
N ALA A 153 -16.58 -30.02 -14.17
CA ALA A 153 -15.57 -30.19 -13.13
C ALA A 153 -14.47 -31.20 -13.53
N ALA A 154 -14.85 -32.32 -14.16
CA ALA A 154 -13.92 -33.32 -14.68
C ALA A 154 -13.02 -32.74 -15.78
N THR A 155 -13.57 -31.94 -16.69
CA THR A 155 -12.74 -31.27 -17.70
C THR A 155 -11.77 -30.28 -17.09
N ALA A 156 -12.20 -29.47 -16.11
CA ALA A 156 -11.35 -28.50 -15.43
C ALA A 156 -10.20 -29.20 -14.66
N ALA A 157 -10.51 -30.28 -13.94
CA ALA A 157 -9.52 -31.09 -13.24
C ALA A 157 -8.47 -31.68 -14.20
N LEU A 158 -8.90 -32.19 -15.37
CA LEU A 158 -8.00 -32.74 -16.39
C LEU A 158 -7.14 -31.68 -17.09
N THR A 159 -7.66 -30.45 -17.27
CA THR A 159 -6.90 -29.37 -17.90
C THR A 159 -5.91 -28.68 -16.96
N GLU A 160 -6.28 -28.53 -15.68
CA GLU A 160 -5.48 -27.81 -14.69
C GLU A 160 -4.57 -28.74 -13.87
N GLY A 161 -4.73 -30.06 -14.00
CA GLY A 161 -3.96 -31.04 -13.23
C GLY A 161 -4.35 -31.11 -11.74
N GLU A 162 -5.51 -30.59 -11.38
CA GLU A 162 -6.02 -30.60 -10.00
C GLU A 162 -6.79 -31.89 -9.66
N LEU A 163 -6.86 -32.22 -8.37
CA LEU A 163 -7.72 -33.30 -7.89
C LEU A 163 -9.20 -32.94 -8.09
N LEU A 164 -9.94 -33.79 -8.81
CA LEU A 164 -11.38 -33.61 -9.07
C LEU A 164 -12.19 -33.28 -7.81
N ARG A 165 -11.86 -33.91 -6.68
CA ARG A 165 -12.52 -33.65 -5.39
C ARG A 165 -12.36 -32.20 -4.94
N ARG A 166 -11.19 -31.59 -5.13
CA ARG A 166 -10.96 -30.18 -4.76
C ARG A 166 -11.75 -29.25 -5.67
N VAL A 167 -11.67 -29.45 -6.98
CA VAL A 167 -12.42 -28.66 -7.98
C VAL A 167 -13.91 -28.73 -7.69
N TRP A 168 -14.45 -29.92 -7.45
CA TRP A 168 -15.86 -30.13 -7.12
C TRP A 168 -16.29 -29.38 -5.84
N GLN A 169 -15.54 -29.54 -4.74
CA GLN A 169 -15.89 -28.94 -3.45
C GLN A 169 -15.72 -27.42 -3.44
N GLN A 170 -14.68 -26.89 -4.07
CA GLN A 170 -14.35 -25.46 -4.01
C GLN A 170 -15.09 -24.63 -5.05
N ARG A 171 -15.37 -25.17 -6.24
CA ARG A 171 -15.91 -24.39 -7.36
C ARG A 171 -17.38 -24.69 -7.68
N PHE A 172 -17.85 -25.93 -7.49
CA PHE A 172 -19.17 -26.35 -7.98
C PHE A 172 -20.18 -26.64 -6.87
N LEU A 173 -19.79 -27.27 -5.75
CA LEU A 173 -20.74 -27.71 -4.72
C LEU A 173 -21.54 -26.55 -4.10
N TRP A 174 -20.95 -25.36 -4.03
CA TRP A 174 -21.60 -24.14 -3.57
C TRP A 174 -22.77 -23.69 -4.45
N SER A 175 -22.90 -24.18 -5.69
CA SER A 175 -24.01 -23.81 -6.57
C SER A 175 -25.28 -24.64 -6.35
N LEU A 176 -25.20 -25.81 -5.70
CA LEU A 176 -26.36 -26.69 -5.46
C LEU A 176 -27.54 -25.99 -4.74
N PRO A 177 -27.35 -25.19 -3.68
CA PRO A 177 -28.45 -24.48 -3.04
C PRO A 177 -29.25 -23.58 -4.00
N TYR A 178 -28.59 -23.00 -5.01
CA TYR A 178 -29.24 -22.17 -6.01
C TYR A 178 -30.10 -23.00 -6.97
N TYR A 179 -29.67 -24.20 -7.35
CA TYR A 179 -30.49 -25.13 -8.13
C TYR A 179 -31.74 -25.56 -7.37
N LEU A 180 -31.62 -25.83 -6.07
CA LEU A 180 -32.76 -26.15 -5.21
C LEU A 180 -33.71 -24.96 -5.05
N ALA A 181 -33.20 -23.75 -4.81
CA ALA A 181 -34.02 -22.54 -4.78
C ALA A 181 -34.73 -22.28 -6.12
N GLY A 182 -34.04 -22.49 -7.24
CA GLY A 182 -34.64 -22.36 -8.56
C GLY A 182 -35.69 -23.43 -8.88
N SER A 183 -35.61 -24.61 -8.24
CA SER A 183 -36.66 -25.63 -8.34
C SER A 183 -37.97 -25.19 -7.67
N ALA A 184 -37.89 -24.50 -6.52
CA ALA A 184 -39.05 -23.89 -5.90
C ALA A 184 -39.66 -22.82 -6.82
N LEU A 185 -38.82 -21.97 -7.41
CA LEU A 185 -39.26 -20.96 -8.38
C LEU A 185 -39.91 -21.58 -9.63
N ALA A 186 -39.36 -22.68 -10.14
CA ALA A 186 -39.95 -23.44 -11.24
C ALA A 186 -41.32 -24.00 -10.86
N GLY A 187 -41.48 -24.57 -9.66
CA GLY A 187 -42.76 -25.06 -9.16
C GLY A 187 -43.81 -23.95 -9.02
N LEU A 188 -43.37 -22.77 -8.56
CA LEU A 188 -44.18 -21.56 -8.52
C LEU A 188 -44.65 -21.13 -9.93
N LEU A 189 -43.76 -21.15 -10.94
CA LEU A 189 -44.11 -20.84 -12.33
C LEU A 189 -45.12 -21.84 -12.92
N VAL A 190 -45.00 -23.13 -12.58
CA VAL A 190 -45.96 -24.17 -12.96
C VAL A 190 -47.32 -23.90 -12.30
N GLY A 191 -47.33 -23.59 -11.01
CA GLY A 191 -48.54 -23.33 -10.24
C GLY A 191 -49.30 -22.09 -10.71
N VAL A 192 -48.59 -21.04 -11.12
CA VAL A 192 -49.15 -19.77 -11.62
C VAL A 192 -50.10 -19.97 -12.81
N GLN A 193 -49.86 -20.94 -13.69
CA GLN A 193 -50.74 -21.18 -14.84
C GLN A 193 -52.12 -21.70 -14.45
N GLN A 194 -52.24 -22.31 -13.27
CA GLN A 194 -53.50 -22.83 -12.75
C GLN A 194 -54.25 -21.79 -11.89
N MET A 195 -53.65 -20.62 -11.66
CA MET A 195 -54.18 -19.58 -10.79
C MET A 195 -54.87 -18.45 -11.55
N PRO A 196 -55.98 -17.89 -11.02
CA PRO A 196 -56.57 -16.66 -11.56
C PRO A 196 -55.57 -15.49 -11.47
N VAL A 197 -55.69 -14.56 -12.42
CA VAL A 197 -54.72 -13.46 -12.66
C VAL A 197 -54.36 -12.67 -11.40
N TRP A 198 -55.31 -12.45 -10.48
CA TRP A 198 -55.06 -11.70 -9.24
C TRP A 198 -54.17 -12.46 -8.24
N GLN A 199 -54.25 -13.80 -8.18
CA GLN A 199 -53.36 -14.64 -7.35
C GLN A 199 -51.94 -14.66 -7.94
N THR A 200 -51.85 -14.75 -9.27
CA THR A 200 -50.58 -14.63 -10.00
C THR A 200 -49.89 -13.29 -9.74
N ALA A 201 -50.64 -12.19 -9.77
CA ALA A 201 -50.12 -10.86 -9.46
C ALA A 201 -49.60 -10.78 -8.00
N LEU A 202 -50.33 -11.34 -7.04
CA LEU A 202 -49.93 -11.38 -5.63
C LEU A 202 -48.60 -12.13 -5.41
N MET A 203 -48.28 -13.09 -6.28
CA MET A 203 -47.06 -13.89 -6.19
C MET A 203 -45.87 -13.28 -6.94
N VAL A 204 -46.10 -12.79 -8.17
CA VAL A 204 -45.04 -12.29 -9.05
C VAL A 204 -44.54 -10.92 -8.61
N VAL A 205 -45.42 -10.04 -8.10
CA VAL A 205 -45.04 -8.67 -7.71
C VAL A 205 -44.04 -8.65 -6.54
N PRO A 206 -44.23 -9.38 -5.43
CA PRO A 206 -43.23 -9.46 -4.36
C PRO A 206 -41.92 -10.07 -4.83
N MET A 207 -41.97 -11.03 -5.76
CA MET A 207 -40.78 -11.66 -6.32
C MET A 207 -39.97 -10.70 -7.18
N LEU A 208 -40.62 -9.92 -8.05
CA LEU A 208 -39.97 -8.85 -8.83
C LEU A 208 -39.39 -7.77 -7.90
N PHE A 209 -40.09 -7.43 -6.82
CA PHE A 209 -39.58 -6.51 -5.80
C PHE A 209 -38.35 -7.07 -5.09
N LEU A 210 -38.34 -8.35 -4.71
CA LEU A 210 -37.19 -9.01 -4.11
C LEU A 210 -35.99 -9.06 -5.07
N VAL A 211 -36.21 -9.34 -6.35
CA VAL A 211 -35.16 -9.29 -7.38
C VAL A 211 -34.61 -7.86 -7.54
N TYR A 212 -35.48 -6.85 -7.59
CA TYR A 212 -35.06 -5.45 -7.63
C TYR A 212 -34.24 -5.06 -6.39
N ARG A 213 -34.68 -5.47 -5.19
CA ARG A 213 -33.97 -5.24 -3.93
C ARG A 213 -32.63 -5.98 -3.87
N ALA A 214 -32.58 -7.23 -4.31
CA ALA A 214 -31.35 -8.01 -4.38
C ALA A 214 -30.35 -7.38 -5.35
N TYR A 215 -30.82 -6.90 -6.51
CA TYR A 215 -30.00 -6.16 -7.46
C TYR A 215 -29.45 -4.85 -6.85
N GLY A 216 -30.28 -4.09 -6.13
CA GLY A 216 -29.84 -2.90 -5.40
C GLY A 216 -28.73 -3.21 -4.38
N LEU A 217 -28.92 -4.24 -3.55
CA LEU A 217 -27.91 -4.68 -2.57
C LEU A 217 -26.60 -5.13 -3.21
N GLN A 218 -26.66 -5.76 -4.38
CA GLN A 218 -25.47 -6.18 -5.14
C GLN A 218 -24.66 -4.96 -5.61
N ILE A 219 -25.34 -3.91 -6.10
CA ILE A 219 -24.69 -2.66 -6.53
C ILE A 219 -24.09 -1.94 -5.32
N ASP A 220 -24.80 -1.90 -4.20
CA ASP A 220 -24.32 -1.28 -2.96
C ASP A 220 -23.04 -1.96 -2.46
N PHE A 221 -22.99 -3.30 -2.45
CA PHE A 221 -21.80 -4.06 -2.07
C PHE A 221 -20.57 -3.73 -2.93
N ILE A 222 -20.72 -3.77 -4.25
CA ILE A 222 -19.62 -3.44 -5.19
C ILE A 222 -19.17 -1.99 -5.02
N SER A 223 -20.11 -1.06 -4.80
CA SER A 223 -19.79 0.35 -4.57
C SER A 223 -19.00 0.55 -3.27
N SER A 224 -19.31 -0.21 -2.22
CA SER A 224 -18.65 -0.12 -0.91
C SER A 224 -17.21 -0.64 -0.92
N GLU A 225 -16.94 -1.74 -1.65
CA GLU A 225 -15.57 -2.24 -1.83
C GLU A 225 -14.72 -1.23 -2.60
N LYS A 226 -15.27 -0.67 -3.68
CA LYS A 226 -14.58 0.34 -4.47
C LYS A 226 -14.27 1.59 -3.63
N LYS A 227 -15.25 2.06 -2.85
CA LYS A 227 -15.09 3.22 -1.98
C LYS A 227 -14.03 3.00 -0.90
N HIS A 228 -13.99 1.81 -0.28
CA HIS A 228 -12.93 1.46 0.67
C HIS A 228 -11.55 1.48 0.03
N ALA A 229 -11.41 0.95 -1.19
CA ALA A 229 -10.15 0.97 -1.92
C ALA A 229 -9.69 2.40 -2.26
N GLU A 230 -10.61 3.26 -2.68
CA GLU A 230 -10.36 4.68 -2.96
C GLU A 230 -9.98 5.46 -1.69
N GLU A 231 -10.69 5.24 -0.59
CA GLU A 231 -10.40 5.86 0.73
C GLU A 231 -9.00 5.45 1.21
N LEU A 232 -8.65 4.16 1.17
CA LEU A 232 -7.33 3.67 1.54
C LEU A 232 -6.21 4.28 0.69
N ALA A 233 -6.43 4.38 -0.63
CA ALA A 233 -5.45 4.99 -1.54
C ALA A 233 -5.26 6.50 -1.24
N SER A 234 -6.34 7.22 -0.96
CA SER A 234 -6.27 8.66 -0.62
C SER A 234 -5.56 8.91 0.72
N LEU A 235 -5.79 8.07 1.74
CA LEU A 235 -5.11 8.17 3.03
C LEU A 235 -3.60 7.90 2.90
N GLN A 236 -3.21 6.93 2.07
CA GLN A 236 -1.79 6.66 1.80
C GLN A 236 -1.11 7.83 1.11
N MET A 237 -1.76 8.43 0.09
CA MET A 237 -1.22 9.60 -0.59
C MET A 237 -1.09 10.80 0.35
N GLY A 238 -2.13 11.08 1.16
CA GLY A 238 -2.09 12.15 2.16
C GLY A 238 -0.99 11.97 3.21
N MET A 239 -0.68 10.73 3.60
CA MET A 239 0.44 10.44 4.52
C MET A 239 1.79 10.71 3.87
N ILE A 240 1.99 10.31 2.60
CA ILE A 240 3.21 10.61 1.84
C ILE A 240 3.39 12.13 1.72
N GLU A 241 2.33 12.86 1.38
CA GLU A 241 2.35 14.33 1.28
C GLU A 241 2.70 15.00 2.63
N ALA A 242 2.11 14.56 3.73
CA ALA A 242 2.41 15.08 5.06
C ALA A 242 3.87 14.83 5.50
N LEU A 243 4.40 13.65 5.19
CA LEU A 243 5.81 13.33 5.44
C LEU A 243 6.74 14.14 4.52
N ALA A 244 6.37 14.33 3.26
CA ALA A 244 7.13 15.15 2.31
C ALA A 244 7.22 16.62 2.76
N LEU A 245 6.11 17.20 3.25
CA LEU A 245 6.10 18.55 3.84
C LEU A 245 7.03 18.67 5.05
N THR A 246 7.20 17.58 5.81
CA THR A 246 8.13 17.56 6.95
C THR A 246 9.58 17.65 6.50
N ILE A 247 9.92 17.02 5.36
CA ILE A 247 11.25 17.12 4.73
C ILE A 247 11.47 18.54 4.18
N GLU A 248 10.48 19.12 3.52
CA GLU A 248 10.56 20.48 2.97
C GLU A 248 10.79 21.52 4.07
N ARG A 249 10.11 21.40 5.22
CA ARG A 249 10.31 22.33 6.36
C ARG A 249 11.72 22.36 6.92
N LYS A 250 12.56 21.35 6.64
CA LYS A 250 13.98 21.33 6.99
C LYS A 250 14.87 21.96 5.89
N ASP A 251 14.29 22.54 4.83
CA ASP A 251 14.98 23.09 3.66
C ASP A 251 15.94 22.09 2.98
N ILE A 252 15.67 20.78 3.11
CA ILE A 252 16.54 19.72 2.57
C ILE A 252 16.33 19.59 1.04
N THR A 253 15.07 19.40 0.63
CA THR A 253 14.66 19.22 -0.77
C THR A 253 13.28 19.83 -0.98
N GLY A 254 13.13 20.67 -2.02
CA GLY A 254 11.85 21.33 -2.33
C GLY A 254 10.82 20.39 -2.97
N ILE A 255 9.53 20.67 -2.78
CA ILE A 255 8.42 19.85 -3.32
C ILE A 255 8.52 19.64 -4.83
N ASP A 256 8.85 20.68 -5.60
CA ASP A 256 8.98 20.59 -7.06
C ASP A 256 10.07 19.59 -7.48
N GLN A 257 11.14 19.51 -6.69
CA GLN A 257 12.24 18.59 -6.92
C GLN A 257 11.83 17.14 -6.62
N LEU A 258 11.13 16.91 -5.50
CA LEU A 258 10.59 15.59 -5.15
C LEU A 258 9.59 15.11 -6.19
N HIS A 259 8.76 16.02 -6.71
CA HIS A 259 7.80 15.71 -7.76
C HIS A 259 8.51 15.26 -9.06
N ARG A 260 9.46 16.05 -9.57
CA ARG A 260 10.23 15.69 -10.79
C ARG A 260 10.93 14.34 -10.62
N MET A 261 11.59 14.14 -9.48
CA MET A 261 12.26 12.88 -9.17
C MET A 261 11.29 11.69 -9.17
N ALA A 262 10.09 11.82 -8.59
CA ALA A 262 9.08 10.77 -8.59
C ALA A 262 8.61 10.42 -10.02
N VAL A 263 8.39 11.43 -10.87
CA VAL A 263 8.03 11.22 -12.28
C VAL A 263 9.14 10.47 -13.02
N TYR A 264 10.39 10.92 -12.86
CA TYR A 264 11.54 10.29 -13.53
C TYR A 264 11.74 8.85 -13.09
N CYS A 265 11.68 8.57 -11.79
CA CYS A 265 11.83 7.22 -11.25
C CYS A 265 10.75 6.28 -11.79
N VAL A 266 9.49 6.71 -11.79
CA VAL A 266 8.37 5.88 -12.29
C VAL A 266 8.48 5.64 -13.80
N GLY A 267 8.83 6.65 -14.58
CA GLY A 267 9.01 6.51 -16.02
C GLY A 267 10.14 5.53 -16.38
N LEU A 268 11.29 5.63 -15.69
CA LEU A 268 12.39 4.68 -15.85
C LEU A 268 12.04 3.27 -15.37
N GLY A 269 11.34 3.17 -14.24
CA GLY A 269 10.85 1.89 -13.71
C GLY A 269 9.94 1.17 -14.70
N ARG A 270 9.04 1.92 -15.36
CA ARG A 270 8.12 1.39 -16.37
C ARG A 270 8.88 0.87 -17.58
N ALA A 271 9.85 1.64 -18.08
CA ALA A 271 10.70 1.23 -19.19
C ALA A 271 11.62 0.05 -18.83
N SER A 272 11.95 -0.11 -17.54
CA SER A 272 12.72 -1.25 -17.02
C SER A 272 11.88 -2.50 -16.72
N GLY A 273 10.56 -2.46 -16.94
CA GLY A 273 9.66 -3.61 -16.76
C GLY A 273 9.24 -3.89 -15.31
N LEU A 274 9.30 -2.90 -14.41
CA LEU A 274 8.82 -3.06 -13.03
C LEU A 274 7.30 -3.30 -12.98
N SER A 275 6.85 -4.09 -11.99
CA SER A 275 5.44 -4.32 -11.72
C SER A 275 4.76 -3.06 -11.17
N GLU A 276 3.44 -2.97 -11.26
CA GLU A 276 2.67 -1.84 -10.70
C GLU A 276 2.91 -1.64 -9.19
N GLU A 277 3.12 -2.71 -8.43
CA GLU A 277 3.46 -2.61 -7.00
C GLU A 277 4.85 -2.02 -6.78
N ALA A 278 5.84 -2.43 -7.59
CA ALA A 278 7.19 -1.89 -7.54
C ALA A 278 7.23 -0.41 -7.98
N LEU A 279 6.42 -0.02 -8.97
CA LEU A 279 6.27 1.37 -9.40
C LEU A 279 5.68 2.26 -8.30
N LYS A 280 4.67 1.76 -7.56
CA LYS A 280 4.11 2.47 -6.39
C LYS A 280 5.16 2.62 -5.28
N ALA A 281 5.92 1.55 -5.00
CA ALA A 281 6.99 1.59 -4.01
C ALA A 281 8.09 2.59 -4.38
N LEU A 282 8.52 2.59 -5.64
CA LEU A 282 9.52 3.49 -6.17
C LEU A 282 9.05 4.95 -6.15
N ARG A 283 7.78 5.22 -6.48
CA ARG A 283 7.20 6.57 -6.36
C ARG A 283 7.24 7.07 -4.92
N ALA A 284 6.80 6.27 -3.96
CA ALA A 284 6.81 6.64 -2.55
C ALA A 284 8.25 6.82 -2.03
N ALA A 285 9.17 5.93 -2.42
CA ALA A 285 10.58 6.02 -2.05
C ALA A 285 11.24 7.28 -2.60
N ALA A 286 10.95 7.67 -3.85
CA ALA A 286 11.45 8.93 -4.42
C ALA A 286 11.11 10.13 -3.53
N VAL A 287 9.86 10.23 -3.08
CA VAL A 287 9.43 11.35 -2.24
C VAL A 287 10.02 11.27 -0.82
N LEU A 288 10.21 10.07 -0.28
CA LEU A 288 10.53 9.85 1.14
C LEU A 288 11.98 9.43 1.41
N HIS A 289 12.85 9.30 0.41
CA HIS A 289 14.21 8.75 0.57
C HIS A 289 15.02 9.44 1.67
N ASP A 290 14.86 10.76 1.79
CA ASP A 290 15.55 11.60 2.76
C ASP A 290 14.78 11.80 4.10
N ILE A 291 13.65 11.12 4.33
CA ILE A 291 12.85 11.32 5.56
C ILE A 291 13.67 11.04 6.84
N GLY A 292 14.65 10.14 6.76
CA GLY A 292 15.53 9.82 7.88
C GLY A 292 16.47 10.96 8.29
N GLN A 293 16.68 11.98 7.45
CA GLN A 293 17.50 13.15 7.80
C GLN A 293 16.89 13.96 8.95
N ILE A 294 15.63 13.70 9.33
CA ILE A 294 15.03 14.26 10.56
C ILE A 294 15.83 13.93 11.83
N ALA A 295 16.54 12.80 11.83
CA ALA A 295 17.40 12.34 12.92
C ALA A 295 18.81 12.92 12.90
N VAL A 296 19.21 13.57 11.81
CA VAL A 296 20.52 14.20 11.69
C VAL A 296 20.43 15.65 12.22
N PRO A 297 21.36 16.08 13.10
CA PRO A 297 21.38 17.45 13.63
C PRO A 297 21.50 18.53 12.54
N ASP A 298 20.85 19.67 12.76
CA ASP A 298 20.75 20.73 11.75
C ASP A 298 22.12 21.34 11.45
N HIS A 299 22.99 21.47 12.45
CA HIS A 299 24.37 21.96 12.26
C HIS A 299 25.24 21.04 11.37
N ILE A 300 24.88 19.77 11.21
CA ILE A 300 25.55 18.84 10.28
C ILE A 300 24.95 19.01 8.87
N ILE A 301 23.62 18.99 8.74
CA ILE A 301 22.92 19.11 7.45
C ILE A 301 23.23 20.46 6.78
N MET A 302 23.23 21.54 7.56
CA MET A 302 23.38 22.91 7.05
C MET A 302 24.84 23.39 7.03
N LYS A 303 25.82 22.53 7.34
CA LYS A 303 27.23 22.92 7.45
C LYS A 303 27.76 23.42 6.11
N PRO A 304 28.29 24.66 6.02
CA PRO A 304 28.96 25.12 4.81
C PRO A 304 30.36 24.49 4.72
N GLY A 305 30.53 23.50 3.82
CA GLY A 305 31.82 22.88 3.54
C GLY A 305 31.81 21.36 3.67
N ARG A 306 32.99 20.75 3.85
CA ARG A 306 33.11 19.30 4.01
C ARG A 306 32.77 18.90 5.46
N LEU A 307 32.03 17.80 5.58
CA LEU A 307 31.78 17.15 6.87
C LEU A 307 33.06 16.49 7.39
N THR A 308 33.24 16.47 8.71
CA THR A 308 34.26 15.62 9.34
C THR A 308 33.86 14.14 9.21
N PRO A 309 34.78 13.18 9.37
CA PRO A 309 34.45 11.76 9.35
C PRO A 309 33.33 11.39 10.33
N GLU A 310 33.36 11.97 11.53
CA GLU A 310 32.38 11.71 12.59
C GLU A 310 31.00 12.27 12.23
N GLU A 311 30.95 13.48 11.65
CA GLU A 311 29.72 14.08 11.15
C GLU A 311 29.14 13.28 9.97
N PHE A 312 30.01 12.77 9.09
CA PHE A 312 29.59 11.96 7.96
C PHE A 312 29.05 10.59 8.41
N ASP A 313 29.64 9.97 9.43
CA ASP A 313 29.11 8.73 10.01
C ASP A 313 27.73 8.92 10.65
N ARG A 314 27.45 10.10 11.22
CA ARG A 314 26.08 10.46 11.67
C ARG A 314 25.12 10.64 10.50
N LEU A 315 25.56 11.26 9.41
CA LEU A 315 24.75 11.42 8.20
C LEU A 315 24.38 10.08 7.57
N LYS A 316 25.30 9.10 7.54
CA LYS A 316 25.09 7.76 6.97
C LYS A 316 23.96 6.96 7.61
N LEU A 317 23.47 7.36 8.79
CA LEU A 317 22.37 6.68 9.48
C LEU A 317 21.01 6.93 8.81
N HIS A 318 20.84 8.03 8.07
CA HIS A 318 19.53 8.43 7.58
C HIS A 318 18.82 7.41 6.66
N PRO A 319 19.48 6.56 5.84
CA PRO A 319 18.78 5.56 5.05
C PRO A 319 18.11 4.49 5.93
N ASP A 320 18.79 4.04 6.98
CA ASP A 320 18.24 3.06 7.92
C ASP A 320 17.10 3.66 8.75
N VAL A 321 17.27 4.89 9.21
CA VAL A 321 16.24 5.64 9.94
C VAL A 321 15.01 5.87 9.07
N GLY A 322 15.22 6.29 7.82
CA GLY A 322 14.13 6.54 6.87
C GLY A 322 13.36 5.26 6.56
N ALA A 323 14.09 4.14 6.38
CA ALA A 323 13.47 2.84 6.19
C ALA A 323 12.63 2.40 7.41
N GLU A 324 13.11 2.61 8.64
CA GLU A 324 12.35 2.28 9.86
C GLU A 324 11.06 3.12 9.99
N ILE A 325 11.13 4.42 9.69
CA ILE A 325 9.96 5.31 9.70
C ILE A 325 8.88 4.80 8.73
N VAL A 326 9.30 4.43 7.52
CA VAL A 326 8.41 3.99 6.45
C VAL A 326 7.87 2.57 6.69
N GLU A 327 8.61 1.68 7.35
CA GLU A 327 8.11 0.36 7.78
C GLU A 327 6.93 0.51 8.75
N ARG A 328 6.98 1.50 9.65
CA ARG A 328 5.90 1.77 10.61
C ARG A 328 4.66 2.38 9.97
N ALA A 329 4.82 3.09 8.86
CA ALA A 329 3.71 3.62 8.06
C ALA A 329 2.90 2.53 7.34
N ARG A 330 3.39 1.28 7.32
CA ARG A 330 2.69 0.09 6.78
C ARG A 330 2.15 0.30 5.37
N PHE A 331 3.01 0.78 4.47
CA PHE A 331 2.69 0.79 3.04
C PHE A 331 2.34 -0.62 2.55
N GLY A 332 1.34 -0.73 1.67
CA GLY A 332 0.93 -2.01 1.06
C GLY A 332 1.93 -2.55 0.02
N TYR A 333 3.14 -2.01 -0.02
CA TYR A 333 4.20 -2.30 -0.99
C TYR A 333 5.59 -1.97 -0.37
N PRO A 334 6.69 -2.59 -0.86
CA PRO A 334 7.98 -2.60 -0.15
C PRO A 334 8.81 -1.32 -0.40
N VAL A 335 8.46 -0.22 0.26
CA VAL A 335 9.19 1.07 0.13
C VAL A 335 10.54 1.06 0.88
N ALA A 336 10.59 0.48 2.07
CA ALA A 336 11.73 0.56 2.97
C ALA A 336 13.05 -0.04 2.42
N PRO A 337 13.05 -1.16 1.67
CA PRO A 337 14.27 -1.64 1.03
C PRO A 337 14.88 -0.64 0.04
N ILE A 338 14.03 0.14 -0.64
CA ILE A 338 14.44 1.15 -1.62
C ILE A 338 15.13 2.31 -0.91
N ILE A 339 14.47 2.86 0.12
CA ILE A 339 15.01 3.94 0.96
C ILE A 339 16.29 3.49 1.65
N ARG A 340 16.37 2.25 2.14
CA ARG A 340 17.59 1.79 2.82
C ARG A 340 18.79 1.73 1.88
N ALA A 341 18.58 1.40 0.62
CA ALA A 341 19.65 1.12 -0.35
C ALA A 341 19.94 2.29 -1.32
N HIS A 342 19.29 3.44 -1.18
CA HIS A 342 19.42 4.54 -2.18
C HIS A 342 20.81 5.20 -2.23
N HIS A 343 21.66 4.98 -1.22
CA HIS A 343 23.06 5.40 -1.20
C HIS A 343 24.07 4.25 -1.36
N GLU A 344 23.58 3.05 -1.72
CA GLU A 344 24.45 1.98 -2.17
C GLU A 344 25.03 2.33 -3.54
N ARG A 345 26.28 1.95 -3.76
CA ARG A 345 27.00 2.26 -5.00
C ARG A 345 27.19 0.99 -5.81
N TRP A 346 27.11 1.11 -7.13
CA TRP A 346 27.29 -0.04 -8.04
C TRP A 346 28.59 -0.82 -7.77
N ASP A 347 29.68 -0.11 -7.44
CA ASP A 347 31.00 -0.64 -7.09
C ASP A 347 31.11 -1.25 -5.68
N GLY A 348 30.04 -1.19 -4.87
CA GLY A 348 30.03 -1.70 -3.49
C GLY A 348 30.63 -0.75 -2.44
N ALA A 349 31.12 0.43 -2.83
CA ALA A 349 31.70 1.40 -1.88
C ALA A 349 30.63 2.28 -1.19
N GLY A 350 29.35 1.93 -1.34
CA GLY A 350 28.21 2.67 -0.79
C GLY A 350 27.91 2.33 0.66
N TYR A 351 26.77 2.82 1.15
CA TYR A 351 26.30 2.62 2.51
C TYR A 351 24.77 2.45 2.52
N PRO A 352 24.17 1.84 3.57
CA PRO A 352 24.77 1.38 4.83
C PRO A 352 25.37 -0.03 4.81
N ARG A 353 25.06 -0.86 3.81
CA ARG A 353 25.42 -2.30 3.77
C ARG A 353 26.53 -2.64 2.79
N GLY A 354 26.94 -1.73 1.91
CA GLY A 354 28.00 -1.97 0.92
C GLY A 354 27.56 -2.98 -0.15
N LEU A 355 26.30 -2.92 -0.56
CA LEU A 355 25.76 -3.77 -1.62
C LEU A 355 26.37 -3.37 -2.96
N ALA A 356 26.64 -4.37 -3.82
CA ALA A 356 27.29 -4.15 -5.12
C ALA A 356 26.48 -4.76 -6.27
N GLY A 357 26.50 -4.07 -7.41
CA GLY A 357 25.86 -4.52 -8.65
C GLY A 357 24.37 -4.84 -8.48
N GLU A 358 23.97 -6.01 -8.95
CA GLU A 358 22.57 -6.46 -8.94
C GLU A 358 22.03 -6.87 -7.56
N HIS A 359 22.88 -6.89 -6.52
CA HIS A 359 22.41 -7.06 -5.14
C HIS A 359 21.68 -5.82 -4.62
N ILE A 360 21.87 -4.66 -5.27
CA ILE A 360 21.10 -3.46 -5.01
C ILE A 360 19.74 -3.60 -5.71
N PRO A 361 18.60 -3.43 -5.02
CA PRO A 361 17.27 -3.44 -5.64
C PRO A 361 17.24 -2.52 -6.87
N LEU A 362 16.59 -2.94 -7.94
CA LEU A 362 16.53 -2.17 -9.19
C LEU A 362 15.91 -0.79 -8.95
N GLU A 363 14.88 -0.73 -8.11
CA GLU A 363 14.22 0.48 -7.66
C GLU A 363 15.20 1.45 -6.98
N ALA A 364 16.10 0.94 -6.14
CA ALA A 364 17.11 1.76 -5.45
C ALA A 364 18.19 2.26 -6.42
N ARG A 365 18.57 1.44 -7.42
CA ARG A 365 19.50 1.85 -8.49
C ARG A 365 18.91 2.96 -9.36
N ILE A 366 17.61 2.86 -9.69
CA ILE A 366 16.88 3.91 -10.40
C ILE A 366 16.85 5.19 -9.55
N LEU A 367 16.44 5.08 -8.29
CA LEU A 367 16.38 6.21 -7.38
C LEU A 367 17.73 6.92 -7.21
N ALA A 368 18.82 6.18 -7.00
CA ALA A 368 20.16 6.75 -6.84
C ALA A 368 20.62 7.54 -8.08
N ALA A 369 20.36 7.04 -9.29
CA ALA A 369 20.70 7.73 -10.53
C ALA A 369 19.87 9.00 -10.72
N VAL A 370 18.57 8.92 -10.44
CA VAL A 370 17.67 10.07 -10.54
C VAL A 370 17.99 11.13 -9.48
N ASP A 371 18.21 10.74 -8.23
CA ASP A 371 18.59 11.67 -7.16
C ASP A 371 19.91 12.39 -7.50
N THR A 372 20.91 11.66 -7.97
CA THR A 372 22.18 12.26 -8.43
C THR A 372 21.94 13.28 -9.55
N PHE A 373 21.12 12.94 -10.54
CA PHE A 373 20.80 13.83 -11.66
C PHE A 373 20.09 15.11 -11.19
N VAL A 374 19.05 14.94 -10.39
CA VAL A 374 18.23 16.04 -9.87
C VAL A 374 19.09 16.92 -8.95
N ALA A 375 19.95 16.35 -8.12
CA ALA A 375 20.92 17.08 -7.31
C ALA A 375 21.91 17.93 -8.13
N LEU A 376 22.32 17.46 -9.31
CA LEU A 376 23.22 18.20 -10.21
C LEU A 376 22.50 19.34 -10.94
N THR A 377 21.23 19.14 -11.29
CA THR A 377 20.41 20.09 -12.08
C THR A 377 19.58 21.07 -11.23
N SER A 378 19.56 20.91 -9.91
CA SER A 378 18.89 21.82 -8.98
C SER A 378 19.86 22.81 -8.32
N ASN A 379 19.34 24.01 -7.97
CA ASN A 379 20.06 24.96 -7.13
C ASN A 379 20.09 24.47 -5.68
N ARG A 380 21.25 24.59 -5.02
CA ARG A 380 21.45 24.32 -3.59
C ARG A 380 22.05 25.54 -2.91
N HIS A 381 21.91 25.65 -1.58
CA HIS A 381 22.38 26.80 -0.79
C HIS A 381 23.85 27.18 -1.04
N TYR A 382 24.70 26.20 -1.37
CA TYR A 382 26.13 26.38 -1.59
C TYR A 382 26.56 26.22 -3.06
N ARG A 383 25.64 25.90 -4.00
CA ARG A 383 25.99 25.60 -5.40
C ARG A 383 24.82 25.89 -6.36
N ARG A 384 25.10 26.56 -7.47
CA ARG A 384 24.14 26.71 -8.57
C ARG A 384 23.94 25.40 -9.35
N ALA A 385 22.77 25.25 -9.95
CA ALA A 385 22.46 24.17 -10.89
C ALA A 385 23.50 24.11 -12.02
N LEU A 386 23.90 22.90 -12.41
CA LEU A 386 24.76 22.67 -13.56
C LEU A 386 23.95 22.69 -14.86
N PRO A 387 24.57 23.07 -16.00
CA PRO A 387 23.99 22.85 -17.32
C PRO A 387 23.68 21.36 -17.53
N LEU A 388 22.59 21.09 -18.24
CA LEU A 388 22.09 19.74 -18.48
C LEU A 388 23.15 18.83 -19.11
N GLU A 389 23.87 19.35 -20.11
CA GLU A 389 24.90 18.62 -20.83
C GLU A 389 26.00 18.13 -19.86
N ARG A 390 26.42 19.02 -18.94
CA ARG A 390 27.43 18.68 -17.95
C ARG A 390 26.90 17.70 -16.90
N ALA A 391 25.64 17.80 -16.51
CA ALA A 391 25.03 16.85 -15.58
C ALA A 391 24.99 15.44 -16.19
N ILE A 392 24.63 15.31 -17.47
CA ILE A 392 24.63 14.02 -18.19
C ILE A 392 26.05 13.46 -18.34
N GLU A 393 27.04 14.30 -18.63
CA GLU A 393 28.45 13.87 -18.66
C GLU A 393 28.89 13.29 -17.31
N ILE A 394 28.60 13.96 -16.20
CA ILE A 394 28.95 13.47 -14.85
C ILE A 394 28.26 12.14 -14.56
N LEU A 395 26.98 11.97 -14.93
CA LEU A 395 26.30 10.68 -14.77
C LEU A 395 27.00 9.56 -15.56
N ARG A 396 27.45 9.84 -16.78
CA ARG A 396 28.21 8.88 -17.60
C ARG A 396 29.57 8.56 -17.01
N GLU A 397 30.26 9.54 -16.42
CA GLU A 397 31.53 9.34 -15.69
C GLU A 397 31.33 8.45 -14.44
N GLU A 398 30.17 8.50 -13.80
CA GLU A 398 29.82 7.72 -12.62
C GLU A 398 29.15 6.36 -12.93
N ALA A 399 28.82 6.10 -14.19
CA ALA A 399 28.27 4.83 -14.66
C ALA A 399 29.27 3.69 -14.46
N GLY A 400 28.85 2.62 -13.79
CA GLY A 400 29.68 1.46 -13.47
C GLY A 400 30.60 1.66 -12.26
N ARG A 401 30.62 2.87 -11.68
CA ARG A 401 31.27 3.19 -10.40
C ARG A 401 30.21 3.37 -9.33
N SER A 402 29.59 4.54 -9.27
CA SER A 402 28.53 4.83 -8.31
C SER A 402 27.16 4.34 -8.79
N LEU A 403 26.91 4.44 -10.11
CA LEU A 403 25.57 4.28 -10.68
C LEU A 403 25.50 3.06 -11.61
N ASP A 404 24.32 2.45 -11.73
CA ASP A 404 24.08 1.36 -12.68
C ASP A 404 24.17 1.89 -14.13
N PRO A 405 25.09 1.35 -14.97
CA PRO A 405 25.24 1.79 -16.35
C PRO A 405 23.96 1.70 -17.19
N ARG A 406 23.12 0.69 -16.95
CA ARG A 406 21.87 0.49 -17.71
C ARG A 406 20.86 1.58 -17.38
N VAL A 407 20.75 1.94 -16.10
CA VAL A 407 19.85 3.00 -15.64
C VAL A 407 20.32 4.37 -16.15
N VAL A 408 21.63 4.65 -16.09
CA VAL A 408 22.18 5.92 -16.60
C VAL A 408 21.93 6.08 -18.10
N HIS A 409 22.12 5.01 -18.87
CA HIS A 409 21.84 5.01 -20.30
C HIS A 409 20.35 5.31 -20.57
N LEU A 410 19.45 4.60 -19.89
CA LEU A 410 18.01 4.78 -20.03
C LEU A 410 17.54 6.18 -19.63
N LEU A 411 18.09 6.74 -18.54
CA LEU A 411 17.82 8.12 -18.10
C LEU A 411 18.23 9.14 -19.17
N GLY A 412 19.41 8.97 -19.78
CA GLY A 412 19.86 9.84 -20.85
C GLY A 412 18.95 9.84 -22.08
N GLU A 413 18.40 8.68 -22.45
CA GLU A 413 17.48 8.55 -23.59
C GLU A 413 16.09 9.10 -23.29
N MET A 414 15.57 8.83 -22.09
CA MET A 414 14.18 9.14 -21.73
C MET A 414 13.99 10.54 -21.15
N TYR A 415 15.06 11.20 -20.67
CA TYR A 415 14.97 12.49 -19.99
C TYR A 415 14.07 13.54 -20.68
N PRO A 416 14.15 13.78 -22.02
CA PRO A 416 13.31 14.79 -22.66
C PRO A 416 11.81 14.50 -22.51
N ALA A 417 11.40 13.24 -22.60
CA ALA A 417 10.01 12.83 -22.42
C ALA A 417 9.58 12.91 -20.95
N LEU A 418 10.46 12.50 -20.03
CA LEU A 418 10.20 12.55 -18.58
C LEU A 418 10.06 13.98 -18.06
N GLU A 419 10.86 14.92 -18.58
CA GLU A 419 10.75 16.33 -18.23
C GLU A 419 9.45 16.95 -18.75
N GLN A 420 9.02 16.60 -19.97
CA GLN A 420 7.72 17.03 -20.47
C GLN A 420 6.57 16.46 -19.62
N GLU A 421 6.66 15.19 -19.21
CA GLU A 421 5.66 14.56 -18.32
C GLU A 421 5.57 15.30 -16.99
N ALA A 422 6.72 15.61 -16.36
CA ALA A 422 6.78 16.33 -15.09
C ALA A 422 6.20 17.76 -15.19
N LEU A 423 6.48 18.48 -16.28
CA LEU A 423 5.93 19.82 -16.51
C LEU A 423 4.42 19.80 -16.81
N SER A 424 3.93 18.75 -17.47
CA SER A 424 2.51 18.59 -17.81
C SER A 424 1.64 18.15 -16.62
N THR A 425 2.24 17.58 -15.59
CA THR A 425 1.57 17.07 -14.39
C THR A 425 2.04 17.83 -13.16
N PRO A 426 1.74 19.14 -13.01
CA PRO A 426 2.21 19.91 -11.86
C PRO A 426 1.77 19.24 -10.55
N PRO A 427 2.57 19.34 -9.47
CA PRO A 427 2.15 18.86 -8.16
C PRO A 427 0.77 19.42 -7.85
N ALA A 428 -0.17 18.54 -7.46
CA ALA A 428 -1.56 18.92 -7.24
C ALA A 428 -1.59 20.15 -6.32
N ASN A 429 -2.07 21.28 -6.85
CA ASN A 429 -2.03 22.60 -6.24
C ASN A 429 -2.65 22.55 -4.83
N GLN A 430 -1.83 22.42 -3.79
CA GLN A 430 -2.28 22.37 -2.40
C GLN A 430 -1.64 23.54 -1.65
N ARG A 431 -2.30 24.69 -1.76
CA ARG A 431 -2.39 25.65 -0.65
C ARG A 431 -3.04 24.92 0.54
N LEU A 432 -2.29 24.08 1.23
CA LEU A 432 -2.69 23.54 2.52
C LEU A 432 -2.53 24.67 3.53
N HIS A 433 -3.61 25.42 3.73
CA HIS A 433 -3.85 26.04 5.03
C HIS A 433 -3.91 24.90 6.05
N TRP A 434 -2.81 24.70 6.78
CA TRP A 434 -2.82 23.92 8.01
C TRP A 434 -3.90 24.51 8.93
N ARG A 435 -5.07 23.87 9.01
CA ARG A 435 -5.95 24.02 10.16
C ARG A 435 -5.43 23.03 11.18
N GLU A 436 -4.99 23.55 12.33
CA GLU A 436 -4.68 22.72 13.48
C GLU A 436 -5.81 21.69 13.68
N PRO A 437 -5.49 20.40 13.88
CA PRO A 437 -6.50 19.42 14.21
C PRO A 437 -7.23 19.93 15.45
N ALA A 438 -8.56 20.07 15.37
CA ALA A 438 -9.36 20.34 16.55
C ALA A 438 -8.96 19.30 17.60
N ALA A 439 -8.53 19.77 18.77
CA ALA A 439 -8.07 18.96 19.88
C ALA A 439 -9.16 17.95 20.27
N GLY A 440 -9.14 16.79 19.63
CA GLY A 440 -9.98 15.65 19.97
C GLY A 440 -9.41 15.02 21.22
N SER A 441 -10.21 15.03 22.29
CA SER A 441 -9.90 14.52 23.62
C SER A 441 -9.81 12.98 23.67
N GLY A 442 -8.85 12.41 22.96
CA GLY A 442 -8.52 11.00 23.02
C GLY A 442 -7.03 10.80 22.80
N GLU A 443 -6.25 10.80 23.88
CA GLU A 443 -4.87 10.32 23.86
C GLU A 443 -4.88 8.83 23.48
N PRO A 444 -4.29 8.42 22.34
CA PRO A 444 -3.95 7.03 22.16
C PRO A 444 -2.84 6.72 23.16
N ALA A 445 -3.01 5.67 23.97
CA ALA A 445 -1.99 5.20 24.89
C ALA A 445 -0.69 4.92 24.11
N LEU A 446 0.25 5.86 24.15
CA LEU A 446 1.55 5.75 23.51
C LEU A 446 2.38 4.73 24.28
N ALA A 447 2.62 3.58 23.65
CA ALA A 447 3.70 2.69 24.04
C ALA A 447 5.02 3.49 24.13
N GLN A 448 5.91 3.09 25.04
CA GLN A 448 7.18 3.77 25.28
C GLN A 448 7.92 4.04 23.96
N PRO A 449 8.45 5.27 23.75
CA PRO A 449 9.14 5.60 22.53
C PRO A 449 10.33 4.62 22.34
N PRO A 450 10.47 4.02 21.16
CA PRO A 450 11.57 3.10 20.84
C PRO A 450 12.93 3.69 21.20
N GLU A 451 13.86 2.82 21.58
CA GLU A 451 15.23 3.17 22.00
C GLU A 451 15.91 4.19 21.06
N PHE A 452 15.68 4.06 19.75
CA PHE A 452 16.19 4.99 18.75
C PHE A 452 15.57 6.41 18.81
N LEU A 453 14.25 6.55 19.00
CA LEU A 453 13.63 7.87 19.22
C LEU A 453 14.09 8.49 20.54
N SER A 454 14.39 7.67 21.55
CA SER A 454 15.03 8.13 22.78
C SER A 454 16.46 8.64 22.54
N SER A 455 17.20 8.04 21.61
CA SER A 455 18.53 8.49 21.19
C SER A 455 18.50 9.80 20.37
N ILE A 456 17.48 9.99 19.51
CA ILE A 456 17.23 11.26 18.81
C ILE A 456 16.84 12.35 19.81
N ALA A 457 15.97 12.03 20.78
CA ALA A 457 15.58 12.95 21.83
C ALA A 457 16.71 13.26 22.81
N ALA A 458 17.68 12.36 22.99
CA ALA A 458 18.90 12.61 23.76
C ALA A 458 19.85 13.55 23.01
N ALA A 459 20.10 13.32 21.72
CA ALA A 459 20.92 14.19 20.89
C ALA A 459 20.34 15.61 20.73
N ARG A 460 19.00 15.73 20.61
CA ARG A 460 18.32 17.05 20.57
C ARG A 460 18.32 17.79 21.90
N ARG A 461 18.40 17.10 23.05
CA ARG A 461 18.48 17.75 24.37
C ARG A 461 19.79 18.51 24.53
N GLU A 462 20.90 17.92 24.11
CA GLU A 462 22.22 18.57 24.13
C GLU A 462 22.24 19.84 23.26
N GLU A 463 21.65 19.79 22.07
CA GLU A 463 21.55 20.95 21.16
C GLU A 463 20.59 22.04 21.69
N GLN A 464 19.47 21.65 22.31
CA GLN A 464 18.55 22.60 22.96
C GLN A 464 19.20 23.29 24.17
N GLU A 465 20.00 22.58 24.97
CA GLU A 465 20.73 23.16 26.10
C GLU A 465 21.75 24.20 25.63
N VAL A 466 22.45 23.94 24.52
CA VAL A 466 23.41 24.89 23.92
C VAL A 466 22.73 26.10 23.27
N LEU A 467 21.59 25.91 22.60
CA LEU A 467 20.81 27.00 22.02
C LEU A 467 20.14 27.86 23.10
N GLU A 468 19.61 27.26 24.15
CA GLU A 468 19.06 27.95 25.31
C GLU A 468 20.15 28.77 26.02
N PHE A 469 21.36 28.21 26.14
CA PHE A 469 22.55 28.90 26.66
C PHE A 469 22.88 30.17 25.85
N SER A 470 22.93 30.06 24.51
CA SER A 470 23.20 31.22 23.64
C SER A 470 22.10 32.28 23.73
N ARG A 471 20.85 31.87 23.93
CA ARG A 471 19.68 32.77 23.98
C ARG A 471 19.57 33.51 25.31
N ILE A 472 19.88 32.83 26.42
CA ILE A 472 19.96 33.43 27.76
C ILE A 472 21.07 34.48 27.82
N LEU A 473 22.24 34.18 27.23
CA LEU A 473 23.35 35.15 27.14
C LEU A 473 23.03 36.35 26.23
N GLY A 474 22.27 36.12 25.14
CA GLY A 474 21.91 37.16 24.18
C GLY A 474 20.79 38.12 24.62
N ASN A 475 19.90 37.69 25.52
CA ASN A 475 18.71 38.46 25.91
C ASN A 475 18.80 39.16 27.28
N SER A 476 19.82 38.90 28.08
CA SER A 476 20.01 39.55 29.37
C SER A 476 20.64 40.94 29.21
N LEU A 477 19.92 42.00 29.58
CA LEU A 477 20.39 43.39 29.54
C LEU A 477 21.33 43.76 30.72
N ASN A 478 21.58 42.82 31.64
CA ASN A 478 22.41 43.02 32.82
C ASN A 478 23.41 41.87 32.99
N LEU A 479 24.71 42.20 33.00
CA LEU A 479 25.82 41.25 33.14
C LEU A 479 25.66 40.34 34.37
N HIS A 480 25.11 40.85 35.47
CA HIS A 480 24.92 40.04 36.68
C HIS A 480 23.86 38.94 36.49
N GLU A 481 22.79 39.22 35.76
CA GLU A 481 21.73 38.24 35.46
C GLU A 481 22.23 37.18 34.47
N SER A 482 23.01 37.58 33.46
CA SER A 482 23.67 36.66 32.52
C SER A 482 24.58 35.67 33.25
N LEU A 483 25.42 36.18 34.14
CA LEU A 483 26.41 35.38 34.87
C LEU A 483 25.75 34.48 35.92
N SER A 484 24.66 34.91 36.54
CA SER A 484 23.85 34.07 37.45
C SER A 484 23.10 32.97 36.71
N ALA A 485 22.64 33.22 35.48
CA ALA A 485 22.03 32.17 34.66
C ALA A 485 23.09 31.17 34.15
N LEU A 486 24.26 31.67 33.75
CA LEU A 486 25.43 30.87 33.39
C LEU A 486 25.82 29.90 34.52
N ALA A 487 25.98 30.42 35.73
CA ALA A 487 26.37 29.66 36.90
C ALA A 487 25.36 28.56 37.27
N ARG A 488 24.07 28.90 37.33
CA ARG A 488 23.00 27.94 37.64
C ARG A 488 22.94 26.78 36.65
N ASN A 489 23.18 27.05 35.36
CA ASN A 489 23.20 26.01 34.34
C ASN A 489 24.52 25.22 34.33
N LEU A 490 25.67 25.87 34.52
CA LEU A 490 26.95 25.18 34.67
C LEU A 490 26.93 24.20 35.85
N ARG A 491 26.25 24.55 36.95
CA ARG A 491 26.11 23.67 38.12
C ARG A 491 25.35 22.37 37.81
N LYS A 492 24.47 22.37 36.79
CA LYS A 492 23.77 21.16 36.33
C LYS A 492 24.71 20.22 35.55
N ALA A 493 25.65 20.78 34.79
CA ALA A 493 26.59 20.01 33.96
C ALA A 493 27.86 19.59 34.73
N ILE A 494 28.35 20.45 35.62
CA ILE A 494 29.55 20.24 36.42
C ILE A 494 29.23 20.65 37.88
N PRO A 495 29.19 19.71 38.84
CA PRO A 495 28.93 20.05 40.23
C PRO A 495 30.11 20.86 40.78
N PHE A 496 29.84 22.07 41.28
CA PHE A 496 30.81 22.93 41.95
C PHE A 496 30.22 23.58 43.19
N ASN A 497 31.04 23.75 44.22
CA ASN A 497 30.66 24.45 45.45
C ASN A 497 30.72 25.98 45.29
N THR A 498 31.66 26.51 44.50
CA THR A 498 31.80 27.95 44.29
C THR A 498 32.39 28.23 42.91
N MET A 499 31.80 29.19 42.20
CA MET A 499 32.29 29.73 40.93
C MET A 499 32.57 31.21 41.09
N VAL A 500 33.73 31.66 40.61
CA VAL A 500 34.14 33.06 40.63
C VAL A 500 34.57 33.49 39.25
N LEU A 501 34.07 34.63 38.79
CA LEU A 501 34.55 35.28 37.58
C LEU A 501 35.32 36.53 37.98
N TYR A 502 36.54 36.62 37.45
CA TYR A 502 37.44 37.73 37.69
C TYR A 502 37.48 38.65 36.47
N MET A 503 37.39 39.95 36.72
CA MET A 503 37.60 40.99 35.72
C MET A 503 38.97 41.62 35.94
N MET A 504 39.70 41.80 34.85
CA MET A 504 41.02 42.43 34.90
C MET A 504 40.89 43.95 34.82
N ARG A 505 41.44 44.65 35.81
CA ARG A 505 41.59 46.12 35.84
C ARG A 505 42.99 46.48 36.30
N ASP A 506 43.70 47.30 35.53
CA ASP A 506 45.05 47.80 35.88
C ASP A 506 46.02 46.72 36.40
N ARG A 507 46.07 45.57 35.69
CA ARG A 507 46.89 44.38 36.01
C ARG A 507 46.55 43.70 37.34
N ARG A 508 45.36 43.96 37.89
CA ARG A 508 44.75 43.24 39.01
C ARG A 508 43.49 42.51 38.56
N LEU A 509 43.19 41.41 39.23
CA LEU A 509 42.01 40.59 39.03
C LEU A 509 41.05 40.86 40.20
N GLU A 510 39.92 41.47 39.88
CA GLU A 510 38.84 41.74 40.82
C GLU A 510 37.74 40.69 40.63
N ALA A 511 37.29 40.05 41.70
CA ALA A 511 36.16 39.14 41.64
C ALA A 511 34.86 39.91 41.32
N SER A 512 34.42 39.86 40.07
CA SER A 512 33.24 40.59 39.58
C SER A 512 31.93 39.83 39.80
N PHE A 513 32.01 38.51 39.91
CA PHE A 513 30.87 37.64 40.13
C PHE A 513 31.29 36.44 40.98
N ILE A 514 30.52 36.13 42.01
CA ILE A 514 30.80 35.03 42.93
C ILE A 514 29.47 34.32 43.20
N GLU A 515 29.40 33.03 42.94
CA GLU A 515 28.22 32.20 43.21
C GLU A 515 28.62 30.91 43.92
N GLY A 516 27.97 30.62 45.06
CA GLY A 516 28.18 29.40 45.84
C GLY A 516 28.50 29.65 47.32
N ASP A 517 28.79 28.57 48.03
CA ASP A 517 28.80 28.53 49.50
C ASP A 517 29.94 29.34 50.12
N ASN A 518 31.02 29.57 49.37
CA ASN A 518 32.21 30.29 49.84
C ASN A 518 32.21 31.78 49.49
N TYR A 519 31.05 32.40 49.25
CA TYR A 519 30.95 33.80 48.81
C TYR A 519 31.81 34.78 49.65
N ALA A 520 31.80 34.62 50.98
CA ALA A 520 32.53 35.48 51.91
C ALA A 520 34.06 35.42 51.74
N LEU A 521 34.61 34.29 51.29
CA LEU A 521 36.05 34.11 51.09
C LEU A 521 36.58 34.95 49.92
N PHE A 522 35.78 35.01 48.85
CA PHE A 522 36.18 35.63 47.58
C PHE A 522 35.72 37.08 47.43
N LYS A 523 34.75 37.53 48.24
CA LYS A 523 34.25 38.91 48.18
C LYS A 523 35.37 39.89 48.52
N GLY A 524 35.63 40.85 47.63
CA GLY A 524 36.68 41.86 47.82
C GLY A 524 38.09 41.28 47.85
N LEU A 525 38.31 40.12 47.22
CA LEU A 525 39.66 39.61 46.95
C LEU A 525 40.20 40.25 45.66
N GLU A 526 41.35 40.89 45.77
CA GLU A 526 42.11 41.40 44.62
C GLU A 526 43.38 40.57 44.46
N LEU A 527 43.58 40.03 43.26
CA LEU A 527 44.78 39.24 42.94
C LEU A 527 45.65 39.97 41.93
N ALA A 528 46.96 39.96 42.14
CA ALA A 528 47.91 40.49 41.16
C ALA A 528 48.10 39.48 40.02
N LEU A 529 48.18 39.99 38.78
CA LEU A 529 48.46 39.15 37.62
C LEU A 529 49.80 38.41 37.79
N GLY A 530 49.80 37.09 37.56
CA GLY A 530 50.99 36.23 37.70
C GLY A 530 51.31 35.72 39.12
N ARG A 531 50.55 36.12 40.15
CA ARG A 531 50.65 35.56 41.50
C ARG A 531 49.47 34.63 41.82
N GLY A 532 49.74 33.62 42.64
CA GLY A 532 48.76 32.60 43.02
C GLY A 532 48.41 31.67 41.85
N VAL A 533 47.41 30.82 42.05
CA VAL A 533 46.87 29.94 41.01
C VAL A 533 46.13 30.77 39.98
N THR A 534 45.19 31.61 40.42
CA THR A 534 44.29 32.34 39.51
C THR A 534 45.06 33.37 38.68
N GLY A 535 46.02 34.09 39.28
CA GLY A 535 46.82 35.07 38.55
C GLY A 535 47.75 34.44 37.50
N ARG A 536 48.29 33.24 37.75
CA ARG A 536 49.09 32.48 36.77
C ARG A 536 48.24 31.92 35.64
N ALA A 537 47.08 31.33 35.96
CA ALA A 537 46.15 30.81 34.95
C ALA A 537 45.76 31.89 33.93
N VAL A 538 45.49 33.12 34.39
CA VAL A 538 45.16 34.24 33.52
C VAL A 538 46.37 34.73 32.72
N GLN A 539 47.56 34.80 33.33
CA GLN A 539 48.78 35.25 32.63
C GLN A 539 49.20 34.29 31.51
N GLU A 540 49.14 32.98 31.78
CA GLU A 540 49.56 31.95 30.83
C GLU A 540 48.46 31.56 29.84
N ARG A 541 47.22 32.00 30.07
CA ARG A 541 46.00 31.64 29.31
C ARG A 541 45.82 30.13 29.18
N LYS A 542 46.18 29.39 30.24
CA LYS A 542 46.04 27.93 30.33
C LYS A 542 45.20 27.57 31.55
N PRO A 543 44.31 26.57 31.44
CA PRO A 543 43.56 26.09 32.59
C PRO A 543 44.51 25.41 33.58
N LEU A 544 44.37 25.75 34.86
CA LEU A 544 45.02 25.04 35.96
C LEU A 544 43.97 24.18 36.66
N ILE A 545 44.26 22.89 36.80
CA ILE A 545 43.35 21.88 37.35
C ILE A 545 44.06 21.24 38.56
N ASN A 546 43.33 20.97 39.64
CA ASN A 546 43.86 20.41 40.90
C ASN A 546 44.97 21.25 41.58
N ALA A 547 44.95 22.56 41.39
CA ALA A 547 45.88 23.47 42.04
C ALA A 547 45.39 23.84 43.46
N ASP A 548 46.32 24.08 44.40
CA ASP A 548 45.97 24.45 45.77
C ASP A 548 45.44 25.90 45.81
N PRO A 549 44.15 26.11 46.15
CA PRO A 549 43.60 27.45 46.19
C PRO A 549 44.31 28.35 47.21
N ASN A 550 44.93 27.82 48.27
CA ASN A 550 45.59 28.63 49.30
C ASN A 550 46.70 29.55 48.76
N GLU A 551 47.26 29.25 47.60
CA GLU A 551 48.25 30.11 46.93
C GLU A 551 47.68 31.46 46.46
N ASP A 552 46.35 31.58 46.32
CA ASP A 552 45.66 32.86 46.06
C ASP A 552 45.48 33.71 47.33
N GLY A 553 45.99 33.26 48.50
CA GLY A 553 46.08 34.07 49.71
C GLY A 553 44.87 34.02 50.65
N PHE A 554 44.13 32.90 50.69
CA PHE A 554 42.93 32.74 51.53
C PHE A 554 43.19 32.62 53.04
N GLY A 555 44.45 32.45 53.47
CA GLY A 555 44.83 32.02 54.82
C GLY A 555 44.37 32.88 56.01
N GLY A 556 43.80 34.06 55.79
CA GLY A 556 43.24 34.95 56.83
C GLY A 556 41.71 35.16 56.77
N ARG A 557 41.00 34.51 55.85
CA ARG A 557 39.56 34.75 55.60
C ARG A 557 38.66 33.55 55.92
N HIS A 558 39.21 32.47 56.48
CA HIS A 558 38.46 31.26 56.81
C HIS A 558 37.39 31.51 57.89
N PRO A 559 36.12 31.12 57.68
CA PRO A 559 35.04 31.39 58.64
C PRO A 559 35.13 30.60 59.96
N GLU A 560 36.05 29.63 60.09
CA GLU A 560 36.25 28.86 61.33
C GLU A 560 37.35 29.43 62.25
N LYS A 561 37.91 30.61 61.96
CA LYS A 561 38.84 31.33 62.85
C LYS A 561 38.50 32.83 62.95
N ALA A 562 37.23 33.15 63.16
CA ALA A 562 36.76 34.47 63.60
C ALA A 562 35.81 34.32 64.79
#